data_AF-A0A954EIK8-F1
#
_entry.id   AF-A0A954EIK8-F1
#
_cell.length_a   1.000
_cell.length_b   1.000
_cell.length_c   1.000
_cell.angle_alpha   90.00
_cell.angle_beta   90.00
_cell.angle_gamma   90.00
#
_symmetry.space_group_name_H-M   'P 1'
#
loop_
_entity.id
_entity.type
_entity.pdbx_description
1 polymer ?
#
loop_
_entity_poly.entity_id
_entity_poly.type
_entity_poly.pdbx_seq_one_letter_code
_entity_poly.pdbx_strand_id
1 'polypeptide(L)'
;MTYNVNGIGTDLVTVSGHQNVNGQYQYDAMESVVFIGMPLIPYKVVHVVSSQPHGTGMRYQSHPLRWSFRLFFKGMANGWGNMLLLLGGGFTVLFGFIIFTNDKPFSEMDAVLLTVCGSVFAVGLVSKGLWYILDRRDMRIREILGPHQFGSSDPMDWPDDVADSMADAILKQFGGRSLTDLAERSISEDNDELAMMCVRLAQRDSSEAHAASPLFDELMRTA
;
A
#
# COMPACT_ATOMS: atom_id res chain seq x y z
N MET A 1 -6.92 -19.28 -2.12
CA MET A 1 -7.27 -19.87 -0.81
C MET A 1 -8.07 -18.85 -0.04
N THR A 2 -9.07 -19.29 0.73
CA THR A 2 -9.88 -18.41 1.60
C THR A 2 -9.28 -18.42 3.00
N TYR A 3 -9.02 -17.25 3.59
CA TYR A 3 -8.40 -17.12 4.91
C TYR A 3 -9.31 -16.34 5.87
N ASN A 4 -9.19 -16.61 7.17
CA ASN A 4 -9.84 -15.86 8.25
C ASN A 4 -8.78 -15.15 9.10
N VAL A 5 -9.07 -13.93 9.53
CA VAL A 5 -8.16 -13.04 10.24
C VAL A 5 -8.82 -12.56 11.53
N ASN A 6 -8.14 -12.71 12.69
CA ASN A 6 -8.73 -12.51 14.02
C ASN A 6 -8.06 -11.40 14.87
N GLY A 7 -7.19 -10.55 14.30
CA GLY A 7 -6.58 -9.39 14.99
C GLY A 7 -5.60 -9.70 16.13
N ILE A 8 -5.44 -10.98 16.50
CA ILE A 8 -4.43 -11.55 17.40
C ILE A 8 -3.87 -12.79 16.70
N GLY A 9 -2.55 -12.86 16.59
CA GLY A 9 -1.88 -13.90 15.80
C GLY A 9 -1.50 -13.33 14.44
N THR A 10 -2.29 -13.57 13.40
CA THR A 10 -2.02 -13.08 12.04
C THR A 10 -3.08 -12.13 11.55
N ASP A 11 -2.67 -11.05 10.87
CA ASP A 11 -3.56 -10.04 10.28
C ASP A 11 -2.98 -9.43 9.00
N LEU A 12 -3.85 -8.77 8.23
CA LEU A 12 -3.54 -8.04 7.01
C LEU A 12 -3.33 -6.57 7.35
N VAL A 13 -2.07 -6.14 7.39
CA VAL A 13 -1.77 -4.71 7.50
C VAL A 13 -1.86 -4.07 6.12
N THR A 14 -2.82 -3.17 5.95
CA THR A 14 -3.00 -2.45 4.70
C THR A 14 -1.71 -1.73 4.30
N VAL A 15 -1.23 -1.99 3.09
CA VAL A 15 -0.06 -1.32 2.51
C VAL A 15 -0.52 -0.16 1.63
N SER A 16 -1.64 -0.32 0.92
CA SER A 16 -2.19 0.71 0.04
C SER A 16 -3.66 0.99 0.30
N GLY A 17 -4.14 2.17 -0.11
CA GLY A 17 -5.56 2.50 -0.15
C GLY A 17 -6.41 1.50 -0.94
N HIS A 18 -7.69 1.45 -0.59
CA HIS A 18 -8.69 0.58 -1.19
C HIS A 18 -9.26 1.22 -2.44
N GLN A 19 -9.37 0.41 -3.49
CA GLN A 19 -10.16 0.75 -4.67
C GLN A 19 -11.36 -0.19 -4.76
N ASN A 20 -12.52 0.35 -5.10
CA ASN A 20 -13.68 -0.45 -5.41
C ASN A 20 -13.77 -0.56 -6.93
N VAL A 21 -13.46 -1.75 -7.45
CA VAL A 21 -13.50 -2.04 -8.88
C VAL A 21 -14.54 -3.12 -9.11
N ASN A 22 -15.60 -2.77 -9.85
CA ASN A 22 -16.73 -3.66 -10.14
C ASN A 22 -17.37 -4.30 -8.89
N GLY A 23 -17.47 -3.54 -7.80
CA GLY A 23 -18.06 -4.02 -6.54
C GLY A 23 -17.10 -4.87 -5.69
N GLN A 24 -15.84 -5.00 -6.09
CA GLN A 24 -14.80 -5.69 -5.32
C GLN A 24 -13.80 -4.68 -4.76
N TYR A 25 -13.50 -4.80 -3.48
CA TYR A 25 -12.47 -4.03 -2.80
C TYR A 25 -11.10 -4.66 -3.08
N GLN A 26 -10.22 -3.87 -3.67
CA GLN A 26 -8.88 -4.27 -4.08
C GLN A 26 -7.84 -3.39 -3.40
N TYR A 27 -6.80 -4.00 -2.83
CA TYR A 27 -5.73 -3.31 -2.12
C TYR A 27 -4.53 -4.23 -1.89
N ASP A 28 -3.35 -3.65 -1.72
CA ASP A 28 -2.16 -4.36 -1.28
C ASP A 28 -2.11 -4.38 0.24
N ALA A 29 -1.71 -5.53 0.78
CA ALA A 29 -1.61 -5.78 2.21
C ALA A 29 -0.38 -6.61 2.53
N MET A 30 0.06 -6.49 3.77
CA MET A 30 1.17 -7.24 4.33
C MET A 30 0.62 -8.18 5.41
N GLU A 31 0.66 -9.48 5.12
CA GLU A 31 0.37 -10.50 6.12
C GLU A 31 1.46 -10.46 7.18
N SER A 32 1.03 -10.23 8.42
CA SER A 32 1.93 -10.00 9.55
C SER A 32 1.45 -10.74 10.78
N VAL A 33 2.39 -11.17 11.62
CA VAL A 33 2.10 -11.48 13.01
C VAL A 33 1.80 -10.16 13.72
N VAL A 34 0.60 -10.05 14.31
CA VAL A 34 0.15 -8.84 14.99
C VAL A 34 -0.15 -9.07 16.47
N PHE A 35 0.08 -8.04 17.26
CA PHE A 35 -0.38 -7.95 18.64
C PHE A 35 -1.26 -6.70 18.79
N ILE A 36 -2.56 -6.90 18.98
CA ILE A 36 -3.55 -5.80 19.09
C ILE A 36 -3.43 -4.86 17.88
N GLY A 37 -3.46 -5.42 16.66
CA GLY A 37 -3.33 -4.65 15.42
C GLY A 37 -1.93 -4.08 15.11
N MET A 38 -0.96 -4.22 16.02
CA MET A 38 0.42 -3.77 15.79
C MET A 38 1.21 -4.83 15.01
N PRO A 39 1.75 -4.52 13.82
CA PRO A 39 2.60 -5.47 13.10
C PRO A 39 3.93 -5.67 13.81
N LEU A 40 4.20 -6.91 14.19
CA LEU A 40 5.45 -7.34 14.82
C LEU A 40 6.40 -7.97 13.79
N ILE A 41 5.92 -8.98 13.08
CA ILE A 41 6.73 -9.77 12.15
C ILE A 41 5.95 -9.91 10.84
N PRO A 42 6.27 -9.11 9.81
CA PRO A 42 5.66 -9.32 8.52
C PRO A 42 6.37 -10.44 7.77
N TYR A 43 5.60 -11.24 7.03
CA TYR A 43 6.15 -12.42 6.35
C TYR A 43 5.74 -12.54 4.89
N LYS A 44 4.67 -11.86 4.45
CA LYS A 44 4.24 -11.90 3.05
C LYS A 44 3.54 -10.62 2.64
N VAL A 45 3.72 -10.21 1.39
CA VAL A 45 2.93 -9.13 0.76
C VAL A 45 1.98 -9.77 -0.25
N VAL A 46 0.73 -9.31 -0.25
CA VAL A 46 -0.35 -9.85 -1.08
C VAL A 46 -1.21 -8.72 -1.62
N HIS A 47 -1.69 -8.88 -2.85
CA HIS A 47 -2.81 -8.12 -3.37
C HIS A 47 -4.10 -8.84 -2.97
N VAL A 48 -4.98 -8.15 -2.27
CA VAL A 48 -6.22 -8.67 -1.73
C VAL A 48 -7.37 -8.20 -2.59
N VAL A 49 -8.21 -9.14 -3.04
CA VAL A 49 -9.47 -8.90 -3.72
C VAL A 49 -10.59 -9.44 -2.83
N SER A 50 -11.45 -8.57 -2.34
CA SER A 50 -12.56 -8.92 -1.44
C SER A 50 -13.89 -8.45 -2.00
N SER A 51 -14.91 -9.29 -1.91
CA SER A 51 -16.30 -8.91 -2.22
C SER A 51 -16.99 -8.16 -1.08
N GLN A 52 -16.36 -8.13 0.10
CA GLN A 52 -16.89 -7.48 1.30
C GLN A 52 -16.01 -6.31 1.71
N PRO A 53 -16.61 -5.21 2.23
CA PRO A 53 -15.87 -4.18 2.94
C PRO A 53 -15.18 -4.77 4.18
N HIS A 54 -14.09 -4.14 4.62
CA HIS A 54 -13.28 -4.60 5.76
C HIS A 54 -14.08 -5.03 6.99
N GLY A 55 -13.75 -6.22 7.53
CA GLY A 55 -14.35 -6.76 8.75
C GLY A 55 -13.94 -8.20 9.08
N THR A 56 -14.42 -8.71 10.21
CA THR A 56 -14.25 -10.10 10.61
C THR A 56 -15.04 -11.04 9.70
N GLY A 57 -14.42 -12.13 9.24
CA GLY A 57 -15.05 -13.13 8.38
C GLY A 57 -14.97 -12.85 6.87
N MET A 58 -14.10 -11.94 6.43
CA MET A 58 -13.91 -11.66 5.01
C MET A 58 -13.38 -12.88 4.25
N ARG A 59 -14.16 -13.35 3.28
CA ARG A 59 -13.64 -14.21 2.21
C ARG A 59 -12.92 -13.33 1.20
N TYR A 60 -11.61 -13.44 1.15
CA TYR A 60 -10.79 -12.75 0.17
C TYR A 60 -10.01 -13.72 -0.70
N GLN A 61 -9.71 -13.27 -1.91
CA GLN A 61 -8.71 -13.86 -2.77
C GLN A 61 -7.42 -13.05 -2.63
N SER A 62 -6.29 -13.73 -2.54
CA SER A 62 -4.98 -13.11 -2.42
C SER A 62 -4.08 -13.53 -3.58
N HIS A 63 -3.43 -12.56 -4.21
CA HIS A 63 -2.34 -12.79 -5.15
C HIS A 63 -1.01 -12.44 -4.47
N PRO A 64 0.00 -13.32 -4.50
CA PRO A 64 1.29 -12.99 -3.91
C PRO A 64 1.92 -11.81 -4.65
N LEU A 65 2.55 -10.91 -3.91
CA LEU A 65 3.37 -9.82 -4.43
C LEU A 65 4.83 -10.08 -4.04
N ARG A 66 5.75 -9.57 -4.85
CA ARG A 66 7.18 -9.56 -4.56
C ARG A 66 7.45 -8.71 -3.33
N TRP A 67 8.30 -9.23 -2.46
CA TRP A 67 8.76 -8.49 -1.31
C TRP A 67 9.60 -7.29 -1.76
N SER A 68 9.27 -6.09 -1.28
CA SER A 68 10.10 -4.91 -1.44
C SER A 68 10.17 -4.11 -0.15
N PHE A 69 11.33 -3.50 0.13
CA PHE A 69 11.50 -2.64 1.30
C PHE A 69 10.49 -1.49 1.30
N ARG A 70 10.14 -0.98 0.11
CA ARG A 70 9.10 0.04 -0.07
C ARG A 70 7.77 -0.41 0.52
N LEU A 71 7.27 -1.59 0.12
CA LEU A 71 6.00 -2.13 0.61
C LEU A 71 6.06 -2.45 2.11
N PHE A 72 7.20 -2.99 2.58
CA PHE A 72 7.43 -3.23 4.01
C PHE A 72 7.34 -1.93 4.82
N PHE A 73 8.11 -0.90 4.47
CA PHE A 73 8.10 0.37 5.21
C PHE A 73 6.75 1.06 5.12
N LYS A 74 6.08 0.99 3.98
CA LYS A 74 4.73 1.55 3.80
C LYS A 74 3.72 0.84 4.70
N GLY A 75 3.72 -0.50 4.72
CA GLY A 75 2.88 -1.30 5.61
C GLY A 75 3.17 -1.03 7.09
N MET A 76 4.45 -0.99 7.48
CA MET A 76 4.86 -0.69 8.86
C MET A 76 4.47 0.73 9.27
N ALA A 77 4.69 1.74 8.41
CA ALA A 77 4.28 3.12 8.66
C ALA A 77 2.76 3.25 8.84
N ASN A 78 1.97 2.48 8.07
CA ASN A 78 0.53 2.46 8.22
C ASN A 78 0.08 1.80 9.53
N GLY A 79 0.60 0.59 9.82
CA GLY A 79 0.23 -0.18 11.00
C GLY A 79 0.67 0.49 12.30
N TRP A 80 1.96 0.81 12.42
CA TRP A 80 2.48 1.54 13.57
C TRP A 80 1.92 2.95 13.68
N GLY A 81 1.75 3.66 12.57
CA GLY A 81 1.12 4.97 12.58
C GLY A 81 -0.28 4.95 13.19
N ASN A 82 -1.11 3.96 12.85
CA ASN A 82 -2.44 3.80 13.46
C ASN A 82 -2.33 3.57 14.97
N MET A 83 -1.45 2.66 15.40
CA MET A 83 -1.30 2.33 16.82
C MET A 83 -0.74 3.48 17.64
N LEU A 84 0.25 4.21 17.13
CA LEU A 84 0.84 5.36 17.79
C LEU A 84 -0.16 6.52 17.87
N LEU A 85 -0.99 6.73 16.84
CA LEU A 85 -2.07 7.71 16.90
C LEU A 85 -3.13 7.32 17.93
N LEU A 86 -3.55 6.06 17.94
CA LEU A 86 -4.56 5.57 18.88
C LEU A 86 -4.08 5.66 20.32
N LEU A 87 -2.89 5.13 20.62
CA LEU A 87 -2.33 5.10 21.97
C LEU A 87 -1.88 6.49 22.41
N GLY A 88 -1.09 7.19 21.60
CA GLY A 88 -0.59 8.53 21.91
C GLY A 88 -1.72 9.53 22.04
N GLY A 89 -2.61 9.58 21.05
CA GLY A 89 -3.76 10.50 21.04
C GLY A 89 -4.77 10.16 22.14
N GLY A 90 -5.13 8.88 22.26
CA GLY A 90 -6.06 8.39 23.29
C GLY A 90 -5.56 8.69 24.70
N PHE A 91 -4.29 8.39 25.01
CA PHE A 91 -3.73 8.69 26.33
C PHE A 91 -3.50 10.18 26.57
N THR A 92 -3.14 10.95 25.54
CA THR A 92 -3.02 12.42 25.68
C THR A 92 -4.36 13.04 26.05
N VAL A 93 -5.44 12.65 25.38
CA VAL A 93 -6.80 13.13 25.67
C VAL A 93 -7.25 12.65 27.05
N LEU A 94 -7.06 11.37 27.36
CA LEU A 94 -7.47 10.79 28.65
C LEU A 94 -6.75 11.45 29.83
N PHE A 95 -5.41 11.49 29.80
CA PHE A 95 -4.63 12.08 30.88
C PHE A 95 -4.82 13.60 30.93
N GLY A 96 -4.91 14.28 29.79
CA GLY A 96 -5.24 15.70 29.74
C GLY A 96 -6.58 15.99 30.43
N PHE A 97 -7.60 15.16 30.19
CA PHE A 97 -8.89 15.28 30.86
C PHE A 97 -8.81 15.01 32.37
N ILE A 98 -8.10 13.96 32.80
CA ILE A 98 -7.91 13.64 34.22
C ILE A 98 -7.19 14.78 34.94
N ILE A 99 -6.12 15.31 34.34
CA ILE A 99 -5.35 16.44 34.91
C ILE A 99 -6.22 17.70 34.96
N PHE A 100 -6.97 17.98 33.90
CA PHE A 100 -7.85 19.15 33.83
C PHE A 100 -9.00 19.13 34.85
N THR A 101 -9.51 17.94 35.19
CA THR A 101 -10.64 17.77 36.13
C THR A 101 -10.19 17.61 37.58
N ASN A 102 -8.89 17.46 37.83
CA ASN A 102 -8.35 17.30 39.16
C ASN A 102 -7.98 18.66 39.77
N ASP A 103 -8.44 18.94 40.98
CA ASP A 103 -8.13 20.20 41.68
C ASP A 103 -6.67 20.27 42.19
N LYS A 104 -5.88 19.22 41.95
CA LYS A 104 -4.46 19.18 42.32
C LYS A 104 -3.63 20.11 41.44
N PRO A 105 -2.58 20.74 41.99
CA PRO A 105 -1.66 21.53 41.18
C PRO A 105 -0.95 20.63 40.16
N PHE A 106 -0.79 21.17 38.94
CA PHE A 106 -0.08 20.51 37.85
C PHE A 106 1.35 20.16 38.27
N SER A 107 1.68 18.87 38.28
CA SER A 107 2.97 18.36 38.73
C SER A 107 3.97 18.20 37.58
N GLU A 108 5.26 18.07 37.90
CA GLU A 108 6.29 17.75 36.89
C GLU A 108 6.02 16.40 36.20
N MET A 109 5.44 15.44 36.92
CA MET A 109 5.08 14.14 36.36
C MET A 109 3.96 14.26 35.31
N ASP A 110 3.00 15.16 35.52
CA ASP A 110 1.93 15.44 34.56
C ASP A 110 2.50 16.01 33.26
N ALA A 111 3.46 16.93 33.37
CA ALA A 111 4.20 17.45 32.22
C ALA A 111 4.94 16.35 31.46
N VAL A 112 5.68 15.50 32.16
CA VAL A 112 6.42 14.39 31.53
C VAL A 112 5.46 13.44 30.81
N LEU A 113 4.37 13.04 31.48
CA LEU A 113 3.39 12.12 30.92
C LEU A 113 2.74 12.67 29.65
N LEU A 114 2.25 13.93 29.69
CA LEU A 114 1.67 14.57 28.52
C LEU A 114 2.68 14.76 27.39
N THR A 115 3.94 15.07 27.73
CA THR A 115 5.01 15.22 26.73
C THR A 115 5.32 13.89 26.03
N VAL A 116 5.39 12.78 26.78
CA VAL A 116 5.62 11.45 26.21
C VAL A 116 4.45 11.04 25.32
N CYS A 117 3.20 11.14 25.80
CA CYS A 117 2.02 10.80 25.03
C CYS A 117 1.88 11.67 23.77
N GLY A 118 2.12 12.98 23.90
CA GLY A 118 2.12 13.92 22.78
C GLY A 118 3.21 13.62 21.75
N SER A 119 4.40 13.21 22.19
CA SER A 119 5.50 12.82 21.29
C SER A 119 5.16 11.53 20.52
N VAL A 120 4.59 10.53 21.21
CA VAL A 120 4.11 9.28 20.57
C VAL A 120 3.05 9.59 19.51
N PHE A 121 2.09 10.47 19.83
CA PHE A 121 1.09 10.92 18.88
C PHE A 121 1.70 11.65 17.67
N ALA A 122 2.66 12.54 17.90
CA ALA A 122 3.36 13.26 16.84
C ALA A 122 4.12 12.32 15.89
N VAL A 123 4.81 11.30 16.43
CA VAL A 123 5.45 10.26 15.60
C VAL A 123 4.40 9.50 14.78
N GLY A 124 3.25 9.16 15.38
CA GLY A 124 2.12 8.55 14.67
C GLY A 124 1.63 9.39 13.49
N LEU A 125 1.50 10.71 13.67
CA LEU A 125 1.12 11.65 12.60
C LEU A 125 2.15 11.66 11.48
N VAL A 126 3.44 11.71 11.80
CA VAL A 126 4.52 11.66 10.79
C VAL A 126 4.49 10.35 10.02
N SER A 127 4.40 9.20 10.70
CA SER A 127 4.30 7.89 10.05
C SER A 127 3.09 7.80 9.13
N LYS A 128 1.93 8.33 9.55
CA LYS A 128 0.72 8.37 8.72
C LYS A 128 0.81 9.31 7.54
N GLY A 129 1.41 10.48 7.72
CA GLY A 129 1.69 11.42 6.65
C GLY A 129 2.60 10.79 5.59
N LEU A 130 3.68 10.12 6.00
CA LEU A 130 4.58 9.40 5.10
C LEU A 130 3.84 8.30 4.34
N TRP A 131 3.04 7.48 5.03
CA TRP A 131 2.22 6.46 4.39
C TRP A 131 1.30 7.06 3.32
N TYR A 132 0.59 8.15 3.65
CA TYR A 132 -0.36 8.79 2.74
C TYR A 132 0.31 9.41 1.51
N ILE A 133 1.50 10.02 1.67
CA ILE A 133 2.28 10.54 0.53
C ILE A 133 2.70 9.41 -0.41
N LEU A 134 3.19 8.29 0.14
CA LEU A 134 3.55 7.12 -0.65
C LEU A 134 2.33 6.48 -1.31
N ASP A 135 1.20 6.48 -0.61
CA ASP A 135 -0.05 5.88 -1.09
C ASP A 135 -0.69 6.63 -2.23
N ARG A 136 -0.62 7.97 -2.22
CA ARG A 136 -1.11 8.80 -3.34
C ARG A 136 -0.47 8.43 -4.66
N ARG A 137 0.85 8.16 -4.67
CA ARG A 137 1.55 7.75 -5.88
C ARG A 137 1.03 6.40 -6.38
N ASP A 138 0.86 5.43 -5.48
CA ASP A 138 0.38 4.09 -5.84
C ASP A 138 -1.07 4.12 -6.32
N MET A 139 -1.93 4.91 -5.68
CA MET A 139 -3.31 5.11 -6.13
C MET A 139 -3.38 5.65 -7.55
N ARG A 140 -2.56 6.65 -7.89
CA ARG A 140 -2.54 7.23 -9.25
C ARG A 140 -2.04 6.23 -10.28
N ILE A 141 -1.03 5.42 -9.95
CA ILE A 141 -0.59 4.32 -10.83
C ILE A 141 -1.76 3.39 -11.14
N ARG A 142 -2.54 3.02 -10.12
CA ARG A 142 -3.69 2.10 -10.28
C ARG A 142 -4.85 2.72 -11.03
N GLU A 143 -5.09 4.02 -10.84
CA GLU A 143 -6.09 4.77 -11.60
C GLU A 143 -5.76 4.76 -13.10
N ILE A 144 -4.50 4.96 -13.47
CA ILE A 144 -4.04 4.92 -14.87
C ILE A 144 -4.05 3.49 -15.42
N LEU A 145 -3.57 2.52 -14.63
CA LEU A 145 -3.46 1.12 -15.05
C LEU A 145 -4.84 0.48 -15.30
N GLY A 146 -5.85 0.92 -14.55
CA GLY A 146 -7.18 0.33 -14.59
C GLY A 146 -7.24 -1.11 -14.05
N PRO A 147 -8.42 -1.75 -14.08
CA PRO A 147 -8.56 -3.16 -13.75
C PRO A 147 -7.91 -4.09 -14.78
N HIS A 148 -7.16 -5.07 -14.31
CA HIS A 148 -6.60 -6.15 -15.10
C HIS A 148 -6.85 -7.52 -14.43
N GLN A 149 -6.37 -8.61 -15.05
CA GLN A 149 -6.63 -9.98 -14.59
C GLN A 149 -6.12 -10.30 -13.16
N PHE A 150 -5.25 -9.46 -12.60
CA PHE A 150 -4.70 -9.58 -11.25
C PHE A 150 -5.19 -8.43 -10.33
N GLY A 151 -6.36 -7.87 -10.64
CA GLY A 151 -6.98 -6.78 -9.90
C GLY A 151 -6.46 -5.42 -10.35
N SER A 152 -6.00 -4.63 -9.39
CA SER A 152 -5.46 -3.29 -9.56
C SER A 152 -4.05 -3.22 -8.93
N SER A 153 -3.30 -4.32 -9.00
CA SER A 153 -1.97 -4.41 -8.40
C SER A 153 -0.91 -3.88 -9.36
N ASP A 154 0.08 -3.17 -8.82
CA ASP A 154 1.17 -2.64 -9.63
C ASP A 154 2.02 -3.80 -10.21
N PRO A 155 2.18 -3.91 -11.55
CA PRO A 155 2.98 -4.96 -12.17
C PRO A 155 4.43 -5.00 -11.69
N MET A 156 4.98 -3.85 -11.27
CA MET A 156 6.33 -3.75 -10.70
C MET A 156 6.50 -4.54 -9.40
N ASP A 157 5.39 -4.85 -8.72
CA ASP A 157 5.37 -5.60 -7.46
C ASP A 157 4.91 -7.06 -7.65
N TRP A 158 4.67 -7.55 -8.87
CA TRP A 158 4.32 -8.97 -9.09
C TRP A 158 5.52 -9.92 -8.89
N PRO A 159 5.28 -11.22 -8.65
CA PRO A 159 6.30 -12.27 -8.77
C PRO A 159 6.87 -12.34 -10.20
N ASP A 160 8.13 -12.72 -10.35
CA ASP A 160 8.81 -12.73 -11.65
C ASP A 160 8.13 -13.68 -12.65
N ASP A 161 7.70 -14.87 -12.21
CA ASP A 161 6.97 -15.84 -13.05
C ASP A 161 5.65 -15.28 -13.62
N VAL A 162 4.95 -14.45 -12.83
CA VAL A 162 3.70 -13.80 -13.26
C VAL A 162 4.00 -12.62 -14.19
N ALA A 163 5.00 -11.81 -13.86
CA ALA A 163 5.39 -10.63 -14.63
C ALA A 163 5.95 -11.02 -16.02
N ASP A 164 6.86 -11.98 -16.07
CA ASP A 164 7.49 -12.45 -17.31
C ASP A 164 6.44 -13.10 -18.23
N SER A 165 5.57 -13.95 -17.66
CA SER A 165 4.47 -14.55 -18.41
C SER A 165 3.50 -13.51 -18.98
N MET A 166 3.25 -12.41 -18.25
CA MET A 166 2.41 -11.32 -18.75
C MET A 166 3.13 -10.54 -19.85
N ALA A 167 4.40 -10.20 -19.66
CA ALA A 167 5.21 -9.48 -20.64
C ALA A 167 5.24 -10.22 -21.99
N ASP A 168 5.51 -11.52 -21.97
CA ASP A 168 5.50 -12.37 -23.16
C ASP A 168 4.13 -12.40 -23.84
N ALA A 169 3.05 -12.48 -23.05
CA ALA A 169 1.68 -12.48 -23.58
C ALA A 169 1.35 -11.15 -24.27
N ILE A 170 1.70 -10.02 -23.66
CA ILE A 170 1.49 -8.68 -24.22
C ILE A 170 2.30 -8.52 -25.53
N LEU A 171 3.59 -8.86 -25.52
CA LEU A 171 4.45 -8.76 -26.70
C LEU A 171 3.92 -9.60 -27.85
N LYS A 172 3.46 -10.83 -27.57
CA LYS A 172 2.88 -11.73 -28.56
C LYS A 172 1.53 -11.25 -29.09
N GLN A 173 0.69 -10.67 -28.24
CA GLN A 173 -0.65 -10.20 -28.61
C GLN A 173 -0.61 -8.90 -29.43
N PHE A 174 0.22 -7.94 -29.03
CA PHE A 174 0.24 -6.59 -29.61
C PHE A 174 1.37 -6.36 -30.63
N GLY A 175 2.30 -7.32 -30.76
CA GLY A 175 3.32 -7.35 -31.80
C GLY A 175 4.42 -6.31 -31.61
N GLY A 176 5.06 -6.30 -30.44
CA GLY A 176 6.15 -5.36 -30.10
C GLY A 176 7.54 -6.00 -30.10
N ARG A 177 8.58 -5.18 -30.27
CA ARG A 177 9.97 -5.64 -30.12
C ARG A 177 10.42 -5.67 -28.66
N SER A 178 9.87 -4.77 -27.86
CA SER A 178 10.13 -4.59 -26.43
C SER A 178 8.89 -4.00 -25.75
N LEU A 179 8.85 -4.05 -24.42
CA LEU A 179 7.75 -3.44 -23.67
C LEU A 179 7.81 -1.92 -23.76
N THR A 180 9.01 -1.34 -23.78
CA THR A 180 9.21 0.10 -23.98
C THR A 180 8.68 0.57 -25.34
N ASP A 181 8.93 -0.18 -26.43
CA ASP A 181 8.41 0.10 -27.79
C ASP A 181 6.87 0.08 -27.81
N LEU A 182 6.26 -0.93 -27.16
CA LEU A 182 4.80 -0.98 -27.01
C LEU A 182 4.25 0.15 -26.15
N ALA A 183 4.96 0.56 -25.10
CA ALA A 183 4.55 1.67 -24.25
C ALA A 183 4.52 2.98 -25.03
N GLU A 184 5.58 3.32 -25.76
CA GLU A 184 5.64 4.53 -26.60
C GLU A 184 4.50 4.56 -27.63
N ARG A 185 4.29 3.43 -28.31
CA ARG A 185 3.18 3.29 -29.25
C ARG A 185 1.83 3.44 -28.57
N SER A 186 1.62 2.83 -27.41
CA SER A 186 0.35 2.92 -26.66
C SER A 186 0.06 4.33 -26.19
N ILE A 187 1.09 5.09 -25.76
CA ILE A 187 0.97 6.52 -25.44
C ILE A 187 0.52 7.30 -26.68
N SER A 188 1.13 7.05 -27.84
CA SER A 188 0.75 7.72 -29.09
C SER A 188 -0.67 7.36 -29.59
N GLU A 189 -1.22 6.25 -29.12
CA GLU A 189 -2.56 5.76 -29.42
C GLU A 189 -3.59 6.13 -28.32
N ASP A 190 -3.22 6.97 -27.35
CA ASP A 190 -4.04 7.35 -26.18
C ASP A 190 -4.54 6.14 -25.34
N ASN A 191 -3.74 5.07 -25.28
CA ASN A 191 -4.04 3.87 -24.48
C ASN A 191 -3.15 3.81 -23.22
N ASP A 192 -3.48 4.68 -22.27
CA ASP A 192 -2.69 4.86 -21.03
C ASP A 192 -2.64 3.61 -20.15
N GLU A 193 -3.70 2.79 -20.14
CA GLU A 193 -3.77 1.54 -19.37
C GLU A 193 -2.70 0.55 -19.84
N LEU A 194 -2.65 0.30 -21.16
CA LEU A 194 -1.65 -0.59 -21.77
C LEU A 194 -0.25 0.02 -21.68
N ALA A 195 -0.12 1.34 -21.88
CA ALA A 195 1.15 2.04 -21.73
C ALA A 195 1.71 1.87 -20.31
N MET A 196 0.90 2.13 -19.28
CA MET A 196 1.30 1.98 -17.89
C MET A 196 1.66 0.53 -17.57
N MET A 197 0.87 -0.45 -18.03
CA MET A 197 1.17 -1.87 -17.87
C MET A 197 2.55 -2.22 -18.44
N CYS A 198 2.81 -1.83 -19.69
CA CYS A 198 4.09 -2.06 -20.37
C CYS A 198 5.25 -1.38 -19.65
N VAL A 199 5.11 -0.12 -19.26
CA VAL A 199 6.14 0.65 -18.55
C VAL A 199 6.48 0.01 -17.19
N ARG A 200 5.49 -0.38 -16.41
CA ARG A 200 5.72 -0.99 -15.08
C ARG A 200 6.39 -2.36 -15.20
N LEU A 201 6.02 -3.16 -16.19
CA LEU A 201 6.71 -4.42 -16.49
C LEU A 201 8.14 -4.18 -16.99
N ALA A 202 8.36 -3.21 -17.89
CA ALA A 202 9.69 -2.85 -18.41
C ALA A 202 10.64 -2.33 -17.32
N GLN A 203 10.13 -1.59 -16.32
CA GLN A 203 10.92 -1.12 -15.18
C GLN A 203 11.45 -2.25 -14.29
N ARG A 204 10.89 -3.46 -14.39
CA ARG A 204 11.42 -4.64 -13.69
C ARG A 204 12.64 -5.21 -14.40
N ASP A 205 12.65 -5.16 -15.72
CA ASP A 205 13.78 -5.65 -16.52
C ASP A 205 14.91 -4.62 -16.44
N SER A 206 16.03 -5.04 -15.86
CA SER A 206 17.21 -4.18 -15.74
C SER A 206 17.75 -3.66 -17.09
N SER A 207 17.47 -4.35 -18.20
CA SER A 207 17.86 -3.92 -19.54
C SER A 207 16.98 -2.80 -20.09
N GLU A 208 15.71 -2.73 -19.69
CA GLU A 208 14.74 -1.73 -20.16
C GLU A 208 14.45 -0.61 -19.13
N ALA A 209 14.78 -0.81 -17.85
CA ALA A 209 14.40 0.11 -16.78
C ALA A 209 14.81 1.57 -16.99
N HIS A 210 15.96 1.82 -17.62
CA HIS A 210 16.41 3.17 -17.92
C HIS A 210 15.55 3.85 -19.00
N ALA A 211 15.13 3.10 -20.02
CA ALA A 211 14.29 3.60 -21.10
C ALA A 211 12.82 3.75 -20.69
N ALA A 212 12.32 2.89 -19.79
CA ALA A 212 10.94 2.96 -19.30
C ALA A 212 10.69 4.10 -18.29
N SER A 213 11.72 4.58 -17.60
CA SER A 213 11.55 5.59 -16.54
C SER A 213 11.04 6.96 -17.02
N PRO A 214 11.54 7.53 -18.14
CA PRO A 214 10.97 8.75 -18.71
C PRO A 214 9.49 8.59 -19.12
N LEU A 215 9.11 7.45 -19.70
CA LEU A 215 7.71 7.19 -20.10
C LEU A 215 6.79 7.08 -18.89
N PHE A 216 7.27 6.47 -17.80
CA PHE A 216 6.56 6.46 -16.52
C PHE A 216 6.30 7.88 -16.01
N ASP A 217 7.33 8.73 -16.01
CA ASP A 217 7.20 10.10 -15.54
C ASP A 217 6.27 10.94 -16.43
N GLU A 218 6.22 10.65 -17.74
CA GLU A 218 5.28 11.27 -18.68
C GLU A 218 3.83 10.89 -18.36
N LEU A 219 3.53 9.59 -18.25
CA LEU A 219 2.19 9.11 -17.87
C LEU A 219 1.75 9.65 -16.50
N MET A 220 2.67 9.75 -15.55
CA MET A 220 2.42 10.33 -14.23
C MET A 220 2.29 11.87 -14.24
N ARG A 221 2.49 12.55 -15.37
CA ARG A 221 2.23 14.00 -15.49
C ARG A 221 0.91 14.28 -16.20
N THR A 222 0.47 13.41 -17.09
CA THR A 222 -0.75 13.61 -17.90
C THR A 222 -2.05 13.24 -17.19
N ALA A 223 -2.00 12.28 -16.25
CA ALA A 223 -3.18 11.77 -15.53
C ALA A 223 -3.66 12.66 -14.37
#